data_AF-A0A9E5DWN0-F1
#
_entry.id   AF-A0A9E5DWN0-F1
#
_cell.length_a   1.000
_cell.length_b   1.000
_cell.length_c   1.000
_cell.angle_alpha   90.00
_cell.angle_beta   90.00
_cell.angle_gamma   90.00
#
_symmetry.space_group_name_H-M   'P 1'
#
loop_
_entity.id
_entity.type
_entity.pdbx_description
1 polymer ?
#
loop_
_entity_poly.entity_id
_entity_poly.type
_entity_poly.pdbx_seq_one_letter_code
_entity_poly.pdbx_strand_id
1 'polypeptide(L)'
;MSATMQAEVDPIVHYWLGRAAAEYHSAARAMWVGHQLVLIGAQPALVRRALRVASDELTHAQLALTVARAAGFDGELELDRTVLTSAVPVATNSVENVLIPHVIAHFCIAETVAARLFAAAIGPNQQPSVAQALRKFVADEVRHRDFGWLCLAWLKQTGALAPLADHRVAVVVWWPCLSSQNVVTSTGAKLAGFAARMLGGSRTGSAASLIVVATDACGGSQAPSAARIGSLAADELGHWLGLYHSDGTHGLPDPARGADLMHSQHAISGDVDASFSVAQRAFLRSHPDLVFP
;
A
#
# COMPACT_ATOMS: atom_id res chain seq x y z
N MET A 1 41.55 1.08 -23.07
CA MET A 1 40.19 0.59 -23.34
C MET A 1 39.82 -0.33 -22.19
N SER A 2 39.10 0.17 -21.19
CA SER A 2 38.67 -0.64 -20.03
C SER A 2 37.15 -0.56 -19.98
N ALA A 3 36.50 -1.57 -20.54
CA ALA A 3 35.08 -1.81 -20.37
C ALA A 3 34.97 -2.91 -19.31
N THR A 4 34.77 -2.51 -18.06
CA THR A 4 34.39 -3.44 -16.99
C THR A 4 33.00 -3.95 -17.35
N MET A 5 32.92 -5.17 -17.90
CA MET A 5 31.67 -5.91 -17.95
C MET A 5 31.24 -6.15 -16.50
N GLN A 6 30.34 -5.31 -15.99
CA GLN A 6 29.58 -5.66 -14.79
C GLN A 6 28.82 -6.95 -15.14
N ALA A 7 29.19 -8.06 -14.52
CA ALA A 7 28.44 -9.30 -14.65
C ALA A 7 27.00 -9.03 -14.22
N GLU A 8 26.05 -9.33 -15.09
CA GLU A 8 24.62 -9.18 -14.82
C GLU A 8 24.27 -10.08 -13.63
N VAL A 9 23.88 -9.48 -12.51
CA VAL A 9 23.49 -10.22 -11.30
C VAL A 9 22.26 -11.06 -11.64
N ASP A 10 22.27 -12.34 -11.23
CA ASP A 10 21.13 -13.24 -11.44
C ASP A 10 19.82 -12.56 -10.96
N PRO A 11 18.78 -12.46 -11.81
CA PRO A 11 17.54 -11.76 -11.46
C PRO A 11 16.85 -12.28 -10.18
N ILE A 12 17.01 -13.57 -9.86
CA ILE A 12 16.50 -14.18 -8.63
C ILE A 12 17.30 -13.66 -7.43
N VAL A 13 18.62 -13.67 -7.52
CA VAL A 13 19.50 -13.10 -6.48
C VAL A 13 19.17 -11.63 -6.26
N HIS A 14 19.08 -10.85 -7.34
CA HIS A 14 18.74 -9.43 -7.29
C HIS A 14 17.40 -9.17 -6.60
N TYR A 15 16.35 -9.91 -6.98
CA TYR A 15 15.03 -9.80 -6.34
C TYR A 15 15.09 -10.06 -4.83
N TRP A 16 15.73 -11.15 -4.42
CA TRP A 16 15.74 -11.57 -3.01
C TRP A 16 16.66 -10.70 -2.14
N LEU A 17 17.72 -10.12 -2.70
CA LEU A 17 18.50 -9.09 -2.02
C LEU A 17 17.69 -7.79 -1.87
N GLY A 18 16.99 -7.36 -2.92
CA GLY A 18 16.08 -6.22 -2.85
C GLY A 18 14.98 -6.43 -1.81
N ARG A 19 14.42 -7.64 -1.74
CA ARG A 19 13.47 -8.03 -0.69
C ARG A 19 14.11 -7.96 0.69
N ALA A 20 15.29 -8.55 0.90
CA ALA A 20 15.97 -8.51 2.20
C ALA A 20 16.22 -7.08 2.69
N ALA A 21 16.66 -6.18 1.80
CA ALA A 21 16.84 -4.78 2.12
C ALA A 21 15.49 -4.08 2.45
N ALA A 22 14.43 -4.37 1.68
CA ALA A 22 13.10 -3.82 1.93
C ALA A 22 12.53 -4.24 3.29
N GLU A 23 12.67 -5.51 3.67
CA GLU A 23 12.22 -6.00 4.98
C GLU A 23 13.03 -5.38 6.13
N TYR A 24 14.34 -5.18 5.93
CA TYR A 24 15.16 -4.45 6.90
C TYR A 24 14.70 -2.99 7.06
N HIS A 25 14.32 -2.33 5.96
CA HIS A 25 13.75 -0.98 6.01
C HIS A 25 12.39 -0.96 6.74
N SER A 26 11.56 -1.99 6.55
CA SER A 26 10.29 -2.13 7.29
C SER A 26 10.55 -2.28 8.80
N ALA A 27 11.55 -3.08 9.19
CA ALA A 27 11.95 -3.21 10.59
C ALA A 27 12.33 -1.87 11.22
N ALA A 28 13.17 -1.08 10.56
CA ALA A 28 13.56 0.25 11.04
C ALA A 28 12.34 1.18 11.20
N ARG A 29 11.40 1.13 10.26
CA ARG A 29 10.16 1.91 10.31
C ARG A 29 9.25 1.49 11.46
N ALA A 30 9.10 0.19 11.70
CA ALA A 30 8.34 -0.33 12.83
C ALA A 30 8.94 0.08 14.18
N MET A 31 10.27 0.10 14.30
CA MET A 31 10.96 0.64 15.47
C MET A 31 10.71 2.13 15.65
N TRP A 32 10.77 2.91 14.58
CA TRP A 32 10.47 4.34 14.62
C TRP A 32 9.02 4.61 15.07
N VAL A 33 8.04 3.90 14.50
CA VAL A 33 6.63 3.98 14.93
C VAL A 33 6.48 3.59 16.40
N GLY A 34 7.13 2.51 16.84
CA GLY A 34 7.14 2.10 18.25
C GLY A 34 7.67 3.21 19.17
N HIS A 35 8.72 3.91 18.76
CA HIS A 35 9.25 5.05 19.48
C HIS A 35 8.26 6.23 19.52
N GLN A 36 7.64 6.58 18.40
CA GLN A 36 6.62 7.66 18.37
C GLN A 36 5.43 7.34 19.28
N LEU A 37 4.99 6.09 19.30
CA LEU A 37 3.93 5.62 20.19
C LEU A 37 4.28 5.82 21.67
N VAL A 38 5.55 5.60 22.06
CA VAL A 38 6.01 5.91 23.41
C VAL A 38 5.93 7.41 23.70
N LEU A 39 6.37 8.26 22.76
CA LEU A 39 6.38 9.72 22.94
C LEU A 39 4.99 10.30 23.17
N ILE A 40 3.96 9.74 22.51
CA ILE A 40 2.56 10.17 22.67
C ILE A 40 1.80 9.41 23.78
N GLY A 41 2.51 8.65 24.61
CA GLY A 41 1.90 7.97 25.76
C GLY A 41 0.96 6.82 25.39
N ALA A 42 1.21 6.13 24.27
CA ALA A 42 0.40 5.00 23.86
C ALA A 42 0.43 3.85 24.87
N GLN A 43 -0.66 3.09 24.90
CA GLN A 43 -0.76 1.93 25.80
C GLN A 43 0.40 0.94 25.55
N PRO A 44 0.99 0.35 26.60
CA PRO A 44 2.15 -0.54 26.45
C PRO A 44 1.93 -1.73 25.51
N ALA A 45 0.68 -2.21 25.40
CA ALA A 45 0.32 -3.29 24.49
C ALA A 45 0.52 -2.91 23.01
N LEU A 46 0.27 -1.65 22.64
CA LEU A 46 0.44 -1.17 21.27
C LEU A 46 1.92 -0.99 20.93
N VAL A 47 2.72 -0.47 21.86
CA VAL A 47 4.19 -0.37 21.73
C VAL A 47 4.80 -1.77 21.55
N ARG A 48 4.40 -2.75 22.37
CA ARG A 48 4.88 -4.13 22.24
C ARG A 48 4.54 -4.76 20.89
N ARG A 49 3.39 -4.41 20.29
CA ARG A 49 3.02 -4.86 18.94
C ARG A 49 3.94 -4.27 17.89
N ALA A 50 4.26 -2.98 17.95
CA ALA A 50 5.21 -2.35 17.03
C ALA A 50 6.60 -3.01 17.10
N LEU A 51 7.10 -3.27 18.31
CA LEU A 51 8.38 -3.97 18.51
C LEU A 51 8.34 -5.41 17.98
N ARG A 52 7.18 -6.07 18.09
CA ARG A 52 7.01 -7.41 17.53
C ARG A 52 7.05 -7.37 16.00
N VAL A 53 6.39 -6.41 15.37
CA VAL A 53 6.48 -6.21 13.90
C VAL A 53 7.94 -6.03 13.50
N ALA A 54 8.68 -5.13 14.16
CA ALA A 54 10.11 -4.95 13.86
C ALA A 54 10.93 -6.25 13.95
N SER A 55 10.66 -7.09 14.95
CA SER A 55 11.32 -8.39 15.10
C SER A 55 10.93 -9.40 14.01
N ASP A 56 9.66 -9.41 13.61
CA ASP A 56 9.17 -10.26 12.53
C ASP A 56 9.84 -9.84 11.21
N GLU A 57 9.99 -8.54 10.95
CA GLU A 57 10.62 -8.01 9.73
C GLU A 57 12.13 -8.27 9.63
N LEU A 58 12.86 -8.23 10.75
CA LEU A 58 14.25 -8.70 10.77
C LEU A 58 14.34 -10.19 10.43
N THR A 59 13.35 -10.99 10.86
CA THR A 59 13.26 -12.40 10.48
C THR A 59 12.96 -12.54 8.99
N HIS A 60 12.11 -11.68 8.43
CA HIS A 60 11.80 -11.68 7.00
C HIS A 60 13.03 -11.34 6.14
N ALA A 61 13.79 -10.31 6.53
CA ALA A 61 15.04 -9.94 5.89
C ALA A 61 16.03 -11.11 5.87
N GLN A 62 16.15 -11.84 6.99
CA GLN A 62 17.02 -13.00 7.08
C GLN A 62 16.55 -14.15 6.17
N LEU A 63 15.24 -14.42 6.11
CA LEU A 63 14.69 -15.44 5.23
C LEU A 63 14.91 -15.10 3.76
N ALA A 64 14.72 -13.84 3.38
CA ALA A 64 14.98 -13.37 2.01
C ALA A 64 16.46 -13.54 1.63
N LEU A 65 17.38 -13.20 2.54
CA LEU A 65 18.82 -13.43 2.34
C LEU A 65 19.15 -14.94 2.23
N THR A 66 18.49 -15.78 3.00
CA THR A 66 18.64 -17.25 2.87
C THR A 66 18.20 -17.73 1.49
N VAL A 67 17.13 -17.16 0.92
CA VAL A 67 16.71 -17.50 -0.45
C VAL A 67 17.72 -17.01 -1.49
N ALA A 68 18.24 -15.79 -1.36
CA ALA A 68 19.28 -15.28 -2.25
C ALA A 68 20.54 -16.17 -2.21
N ARG A 69 20.97 -16.61 -1.02
CA ARG A 69 22.10 -17.54 -0.86
C ARG A 69 21.84 -18.90 -1.51
N ALA A 70 20.62 -19.42 -1.38
CA ALA A 70 20.23 -20.66 -2.07
C ALA A 70 20.23 -20.50 -3.60
N ALA A 71 20.08 -19.27 -4.12
CA ALA A 71 20.19 -18.94 -5.54
C ALA A 71 21.63 -18.61 -5.99
N GLY A 72 22.64 -18.80 -5.11
CA GLY A 72 24.06 -18.63 -5.46
C GLY A 72 24.71 -17.33 -4.99
N PHE A 73 24.01 -16.50 -4.20
CA PHE A 73 24.65 -15.33 -3.57
C PHE A 73 25.60 -15.74 -2.45
N ASP A 74 26.85 -15.27 -2.49
CA ASP A 74 27.89 -15.56 -1.50
C ASP A 74 28.39 -14.33 -0.74
N GLY A 75 27.82 -13.15 -1.03
CA GLY A 75 28.19 -11.89 -0.41
C GLY A 75 27.44 -11.56 0.90
N GLU A 76 27.60 -10.30 1.32
CA GLU A 76 26.88 -9.69 2.44
C GLU A 76 25.76 -8.77 1.92
N LEU A 77 24.68 -8.65 2.71
CA LEU A 77 23.61 -7.70 2.38
C LEU A 77 24.13 -6.27 2.55
N GLU A 78 24.26 -5.54 1.44
CA GLU A 78 24.57 -4.13 1.47
C GLU A 78 23.32 -3.32 1.80
N LEU A 79 23.38 -2.55 2.89
CA LEU A 79 22.30 -1.66 3.32
C LEU A 79 22.70 -0.20 3.09
N ASP A 80 21.86 0.52 2.35
CA ASP A 80 22.01 1.96 2.21
C ASP A 80 21.52 2.67 3.47
N ARG A 81 22.48 3.14 4.27
CA ARG A 81 22.19 3.91 5.50
C ARG A 81 21.38 5.16 5.23
N THR A 82 21.53 5.79 4.07
CA THR A 82 20.77 7.01 3.74
C THR A 82 19.28 6.70 3.59
N VAL A 83 18.94 5.53 3.04
CA VAL A 83 17.55 5.05 2.93
C VAL A 83 16.98 4.68 4.30
N LEU A 84 17.78 4.05 5.16
CA LEU A 84 17.37 3.76 6.55
C LEU A 84 17.04 5.04 7.33
N THR A 85 17.83 6.09 7.16
CA THR A 85 17.62 7.37 7.85
C THR A 85 16.50 8.22 7.25
N SER A 86 16.23 8.12 5.95
CA SER A 86 15.14 8.86 5.30
C SER A 86 13.75 8.27 5.59
N ALA A 87 13.69 7.01 6.05
CA ALA A 87 12.47 6.40 6.56
C ALA A 87 11.96 7.04 7.86
N VAL A 88 12.78 7.89 8.51
CA VAL A 88 12.48 8.60 9.76
C VAL A 88 12.26 10.09 9.43
N PRO A 89 11.01 10.57 9.46
CA PRO A 89 10.74 11.98 9.20
C PRO A 89 11.33 12.86 10.31
N VAL A 90 11.95 13.97 9.91
CA VAL A 90 12.32 15.04 10.83
C VAL A 90 11.04 15.77 11.21
N ALA A 91 10.63 15.67 12.48
CA ALA A 91 9.40 16.28 12.95
C ALA A 91 9.49 17.82 12.92
N THR A 92 8.79 18.45 11.98
CA THR A 92 8.51 19.89 11.98
C THR A 92 7.11 20.21 12.51
N ASN A 93 6.30 19.18 12.78
CA ASN A 93 4.91 19.23 13.23
C ASN A 93 4.71 18.38 14.51
N SER A 94 3.49 18.30 15.04
CA SER A 94 3.15 17.36 16.12
C SER A 94 3.48 15.92 15.73
N VAL A 95 3.82 15.08 16.72
CA VAL A 95 4.20 13.68 16.50
C VAL A 95 3.10 12.92 15.77
N GLU A 96 1.84 13.19 16.11
CA GLU A 96 0.66 12.59 15.51
C GLU A 96 0.55 12.89 14.00
N ASN A 97 0.83 14.13 13.59
CA ASN A 97 0.76 14.54 12.18
C ASN A 97 1.77 13.78 11.29
N VAL A 98 2.87 13.33 11.89
CA VAL A 98 3.89 12.53 11.21
C VAL A 98 3.58 11.04 11.32
N LEU A 99 3.12 10.59 12.48
CA LEU A 99 2.83 9.19 12.79
C LEU A 99 1.64 8.65 11.97
N ILE A 100 0.53 9.40 11.89
CA ILE A 100 -0.71 8.92 11.26
C ILE A 100 -0.49 8.54 9.79
N PRO A 101 0.11 9.39 8.92
CA PRO A 101 0.37 9.02 7.54
C PRO A 101 1.28 7.79 7.41
N HIS A 102 2.25 7.62 8.31
CA HIS A 102 3.15 6.46 8.30
C HIS A 102 2.44 5.17 8.67
N VAL A 103 1.58 5.21 9.69
CA VAL A 103 0.76 4.07 10.11
C VAL A 103 -0.20 3.65 9.00
N ILE A 104 -0.82 4.61 8.32
CA ILE A 104 -1.69 4.35 7.19
C ILE A 104 -0.88 3.74 6.04
N ALA A 105 0.15 4.43 5.56
CA ALA A 105 0.87 4.06 4.35
C ALA A 105 1.55 2.69 4.46
N HIS A 106 2.20 2.41 5.59
CA HIS A 106 3.02 1.22 5.72
C HIS A 106 2.25 0.08 6.36
N PHE A 107 1.66 0.31 7.53
CA PHE A 107 1.02 -0.78 8.24
C PHE A 107 -0.40 -1.08 7.74
N CYS A 108 -1.21 -0.07 7.39
CA CYS A 108 -2.56 -0.35 6.92
C CYS A 108 -2.58 -0.79 5.45
N ILE A 109 -1.86 -0.09 4.57
CA ILE A 109 -1.88 -0.35 3.13
C ILE A 109 -0.85 -1.39 2.73
N ALA A 110 0.43 -1.12 2.96
CA ALA A 110 1.49 -1.92 2.38
C ALA A 110 1.37 -3.38 2.83
N GLU A 111 1.11 -3.64 4.12
CA GLU A 111 0.98 -5.01 4.62
C GLU A 111 -0.30 -5.71 4.15
N THR A 112 -1.39 -4.96 3.92
CA THR A 112 -2.60 -5.53 3.30
C THR A 112 -2.30 -6.03 1.88
N VAL A 113 -1.58 -5.23 1.10
CA VAL A 113 -1.22 -5.56 -0.27
C VAL A 113 -0.16 -6.68 -0.29
N ALA A 114 0.86 -6.58 0.56
CA ALA A 114 1.94 -7.54 0.68
C ALA A 114 1.42 -8.95 1.01
N ALA A 115 0.53 -9.08 2.01
CA ALA A 115 -0.07 -10.35 2.38
C ALA A 115 -0.72 -11.07 1.17
N ARG A 116 -1.45 -10.30 0.33
CA ARG A 116 -2.13 -10.84 -0.85
C ARG A 116 -1.15 -11.19 -1.97
N LEU A 117 -0.17 -10.33 -2.23
CA LEU A 117 0.87 -10.58 -3.23
C LEU A 117 1.68 -11.83 -2.88
N PHE A 118 2.09 -11.98 -1.63
CA PHE A 118 2.82 -13.16 -1.18
C PHE A 118 1.96 -14.43 -1.24
N ALA A 119 0.69 -14.36 -0.86
CA ALA A 119 -0.22 -15.50 -0.96
C ALA A 119 -0.41 -15.94 -2.42
N ALA A 120 -0.57 -14.99 -3.35
CA ALA A 120 -0.68 -15.27 -4.78
C ALA A 120 0.63 -15.80 -5.38
N ALA A 121 1.78 -15.45 -4.80
CA ALA A 121 3.08 -15.94 -5.22
C ALA A 121 3.37 -17.37 -4.77
N ILE A 122 2.57 -17.99 -3.89
CA ILE A 122 2.77 -19.38 -3.47
C ILE A 122 2.31 -20.33 -4.58
N GLY A 123 3.21 -21.21 -5.03
CA GLY A 123 2.97 -22.15 -6.13
C GLY A 123 3.40 -23.59 -5.81
N PRO A 124 2.90 -24.59 -6.56
CA PRO A 124 3.10 -26.01 -6.23
C PRO A 124 4.55 -26.51 -6.40
N ASN A 125 5.36 -25.86 -7.24
CA ASN A 125 6.73 -26.31 -7.59
C ASN A 125 7.82 -25.34 -7.13
N GLN A 126 7.64 -24.71 -5.97
CA GLN A 126 8.61 -23.76 -5.44
C GLN A 126 9.78 -24.44 -4.73
N GLN A 127 10.96 -23.83 -4.84
CA GLN A 127 12.10 -24.19 -4.00
C GLN A 127 11.70 -24.11 -2.52
N PRO A 128 12.12 -25.07 -1.66
CA PRO A 128 11.69 -25.12 -0.26
C PRO A 128 11.94 -23.83 0.52
N SER A 129 13.07 -23.16 0.29
CA SER A 129 13.42 -21.89 0.93
C SER A 129 12.45 -20.76 0.55
N VAL A 130 12.08 -20.65 -0.73
CA VAL A 130 11.08 -19.69 -1.22
C VAL A 130 9.72 -19.96 -0.57
N ALA A 131 9.29 -21.22 -0.56
CA ALA A 131 8.00 -21.61 -0.02
C ALA A 131 7.91 -21.36 1.50
N GLN A 132 9.01 -21.57 2.23
CA GLN A 132 9.12 -21.24 3.65
C GLN A 132 9.02 -19.73 3.88
N ALA A 133 9.77 -18.92 3.13
CA ALA A 133 9.77 -17.48 3.25
C ALA A 133 8.37 -16.89 2.99
N LEU A 134 7.75 -17.23 1.85
CA LEU A 134 6.43 -16.70 1.48
C LEU A 134 5.33 -17.08 2.48
N ARG A 135 5.32 -18.33 2.98
CA ARG A 135 4.35 -18.73 4.00
C ARG A 135 4.54 -17.96 5.31
N LYS A 136 5.79 -17.69 5.69
CA LYS A 136 6.09 -16.88 6.87
C LYS A 136 5.60 -15.44 6.68
N PHE A 137 5.90 -14.83 5.53
CA PHE A 137 5.46 -13.47 5.22
C PHE A 137 3.94 -13.38 5.30
N VAL A 138 3.19 -14.24 4.59
CA VAL A 138 1.71 -14.21 4.61
C VAL A 138 1.14 -14.28 6.03
N ALA A 139 1.69 -15.14 6.89
CA ALA A 139 1.21 -15.28 8.26
C ALA A 139 1.47 -14.02 9.12
N ASP A 140 2.55 -13.31 8.84
CA ASP A 140 3.04 -12.16 9.59
C ASP A 140 2.40 -10.86 9.10
N GLU A 141 2.31 -10.66 7.78
CA GLU A 141 1.74 -9.46 7.16
C GLU A 141 0.30 -9.19 7.61
N VAL A 142 -0.49 -10.24 7.84
CA VAL A 142 -1.83 -10.09 8.41
C VAL A 142 -1.78 -9.42 9.79
N ARG A 143 -0.82 -9.81 10.63
CA ARG A 143 -0.66 -9.23 11.98
C ARG A 143 -0.08 -7.82 11.93
N HIS A 144 0.84 -7.56 11.00
CA HIS A 144 1.43 -6.24 10.79
C HIS A 144 0.38 -5.25 10.31
N ARG A 145 -0.49 -5.70 9.40
CA ARG A 145 -1.70 -4.98 9.01
C ARG A 145 -2.61 -4.67 10.19
N ASP A 146 -2.95 -5.69 10.98
CA ASP A 146 -3.84 -5.52 12.12
C ASP A 146 -3.25 -4.54 13.15
N PHE A 147 -1.92 -4.50 13.31
CA PHE A 147 -1.24 -3.49 14.12
C PHE A 147 -1.53 -2.06 13.62
N GLY A 148 -1.46 -1.81 12.31
CA GLY A 148 -1.79 -0.51 11.72
C GLY A 148 -3.20 -0.04 12.10
N TRP A 149 -4.20 -0.92 11.91
CA TRP A 149 -5.60 -0.61 12.23
C TRP A 149 -5.84 -0.42 13.74
N LEU A 150 -5.19 -1.23 14.59
CA LEU A 150 -5.24 -1.05 16.04
C LEU A 150 -4.64 0.29 16.48
N CYS A 151 -3.57 0.72 15.82
CA CYS A 151 -2.96 2.02 16.09
C CYS A 151 -3.92 3.17 15.75
N LEU A 152 -4.58 3.12 14.59
CA LEU A 152 -5.58 4.12 14.21
C LEU A 152 -6.79 4.11 15.15
N ALA A 153 -7.28 2.94 15.55
CA ALA A 153 -8.39 2.83 16.50
C ALA A 153 -8.03 3.47 17.85
N TRP A 154 -6.81 3.25 18.34
CA TRP A 154 -6.34 3.88 19.59
C TRP A 154 -6.21 5.40 19.44
N LEU A 155 -5.59 5.89 18.37
CA LEU A 155 -5.48 7.33 18.09
C LEU A 155 -6.86 8.00 17.96
N LYS A 156 -7.87 7.28 17.45
CA LYS A 156 -9.26 7.75 17.43
C LYS A 156 -9.83 7.93 18.83
N GLN A 157 -9.66 6.92 19.68
CA GLN A 157 -10.19 6.92 21.04
C GLN A 157 -9.58 8.02 21.91
N THR A 158 -8.32 8.37 21.68
CA THR A 158 -7.62 9.43 22.43
C THR A 158 -7.86 10.83 21.87
N GLY A 159 -8.69 10.98 20.82
CA GLY A 159 -8.97 12.27 20.18
C GLY A 159 -7.88 12.77 19.25
N ALA A 160 -6.77 12.02 19.08
CA ALA A 160 -5.71 12.35 18.13
C ALA A 160 -6.21 12.26 16.66
N LEU A 161 -7.28 11.49 16.39
CA LEU A 161 -7.99 11.48 15.10
C LEU A 161 -9.30 12.27 15.11
N ALA A 162 -9.49 13.25 16.00
CA ALA A 162 -10.69 14.11 15.96
C ALA A 162 -10.98 14.69 14.56
N PRO A 163 -9.99 15.01 13.70
CA PRO A 163 -10.24 15.39 12.30
C PRO A 163 -10.76 14.28 11.37
N LEU A 164 -10.76 13.01 11.78
CA LEU A 164 -11.04 11.81 10.96
C LEU A 164 -12.15 10.90 11.54
N ALA A 165 -12.98 11.40 12.47
CA ALA A 165 -13.79 10.56 13.36
C ALA A 165 -15.12 9.98 12.80
N ASP A 166 -15.56 10.25 11.57
CA ASP A 166 -16.77 9.59 11.02
C ASP A 166 -16.42 8.23 10.38
N HIS A 167 -17.17 7.18 10.72
CA HIS A 167 -16.90 5.79 10.30
C HIS A 167 -17.39 5.50 8.86
N ARG A 168 -18.04 6.48 8.25
CA ARG A 168 -18.48 6.52 6.85
C ARG A 168 -17.43 7.12 5.91
N VAL A 169 -16.23 7.32 6.42
CA VAL A 169 -15.15 8.00 5.70
C VAL A 169 -14.32 6.95 4.98
N ALA A 170 -14.43 6.95 3.65
CA ALA A 170 -13.30 6.50 2.84
C ALA A 170 -12.20 7.54 3.05
N VAL A 171 -11.10 7.14 3.68
CA VAL A 171 -9.95 8.04 3.82
C VAL A 171 -9.35 8.14 2.42
N VAL A 172 -9.50 9.31 1.79
CA VAL A 172 -8.84 9.63 0.51
C VAL A 172 -7.48 10.20 0.85
N VAL A 173 -6.44 9.38 0.67
CA VAL A 173 -5.05 9.83 0.84
C VAL A 173 -4.58 10.39 -0.49
N TRP A 174 -4.44 11.71 -0.52
CA TRP A 174 -3.70 12.41 -1.55
C TRP A 174 -2.21 12.15 -1.31
N TRP A 175 -1.60 11.36 -2.18
CA TRP A 175 -0.21 10.97 -2.04
C TRP A 175 0.62 11.60 -3.15
N PRO A 176 1.73 12.30 -2.86
CA PRO A 176 2.50 12.99 -3.89
C PRO A 176 2.90 12.07 -5.04
N CYS A 177 3.32 10.84 -4.78
CA CYS A 177 3.66 9.92 -5.86
C CYS A 177 3.48 8.48 -5.42
N LEU A 178 2.62 7.74 -6.12
CA LEU A 178 2.48 6.31 -5.93
C LEU A 178 3.29 5.58 -6.99
N SER A 179 4.21 4.75 -6.54
CA SER A 179 4.88 3.79 -7.41
C SER A 179 4.72 2.40 -6.81
N SER A 180 4.30 1.46 -7.65
CA SER A 180 4.51 0.05 -7.36
C SER A 180 5.88 -0.30 -7.90
N GLN A 181 6.83 -0.62 -7.03
CA GLN A 181 8.08 -1.18 -7.48
C GLN A 181 7.86 -2.65 -7.82
N ASN A 182 8.11 -3.01 -9.08
CA ASN A 182 8.38 -4.40 -9.38
C ASN A 182 9.77 -4.71 -8.82
N VAL A 183 9.77 -5.35 -7.66
CA VAL A 183 11.01 -5.64 -6.92
C VAL A 183 11.92 -6.60 -7.70
N VAL A 184 11.40 -7.34 -8.70
CA VAL A 184 12.15 -8.31 -9.51
C VAL A 184 12.98 -7.61 -10.58
N THR A 185 12.38 -6.63 -11.25
CA THR A 185 13.01 -5.91 -12.35
C THR A 185 13.59 -4.56 -11.90
N SER A 186 13.36 -4.19 -10.63
CA SER A 186 13.51 -2.82 -10.12
C SER A 186 12.78 -1.77 -10.97
N THR A 187 11.83 -2.18 -11.81
CA THR A 187 11.04 -1.26 -12.62
C THR A 187 9.84 -0.80 -11.82
N GLY A 188 9.75 0.50 -11.58
CA GLY A 188 8.57 1.11 -10.98
C GLY A 188 7.46 1.27 -12.02
N ALA A 189 6.26 0.77 -11.73
CA ALA A 189 5.05 1.26 -12.38
C ALA A 189 4.52 2.44 -11.57
N LYS A 190 4.23 3.56 -12.23
CA LYS A 190 3.56 4.68 -11.58
C LYS A 190 2.08 4.34 -11.47
N LEU A 191 1.51 4.47 -10.28
CA LEU A 191 0.09 4.26 -10.05
C LEU A 191 -0.61 5.62 -10.02
N ALA A 192 -1.75 5.71 -10.69
CA ALA A 192 -2.59 6.91 -10.64
C ALA A 192 -3.45 6.93 -9.35
N GLY A 193 -3.79 5.75 -8.82
CA GLY A 193 -4.50 5.57 -7.58
C GLY A 193 -4.52 4.11 -7.14
N PHE A 194 -5.15 3.86 -6.01
CA PHE A 194 -5.43 2.52 -5.48
C PHE A 194 -6.60 2.56 -4.48
N ALA A 195 -7.62 1.75 -4.71
CA ALA A 195 -8.71 1.50 -3.78
C ALA A 195 -8.67 0.08 -3.21
N ALA A 196 -8.52 -0.01 -1.89
CA ALA A 196 -8.35 -1.28 -1.20
C ALA A 196 -9.68 -1.99 -0.86
N ARG A 197 -10.73 -1.94 -1.71
CA ARG A 197 -11.97 -2.67 -1.38
C ARG A 197 -11.63 -4.16 -1.26
N MET A 198 -11.59 -4.66 -0.04
CA MET A 198 -11.29 -6.07 0.21
C MET A 198 -12.39 -6.90 -0.44
N LEU A 199 -12.03 -7.73 -1.43
CA LEU A 199 -12.84 -8.88 -1.85
C LEU A 199 -13.14 -9.70 -0.59
N GLY A 200 -14.38 -9.59 -0.07
CA GLY A 200 -14.87 -10.23 1.15
C GLY A 200 -15.47 -9.31 2.22
N GLY A 201 -15.43 -7.98 2.09
CA GLY A 201 -16.12 -7.07 3.02
C GLY A 201 -17.63 -7.08 2.81
N SER A 202 -18.42 -7.31 3.87
CA SER A 202 -19.88 -7.42 3.79
C SER A 202 -20.52 -6.15 3.19
N ARG A 203 -21.73 -6.28 2.64
CA ARG A 203 -22.61 -5.15 2.26
C ARG A 203 -22.96 -4.19 3.43
N THR A 204 -22.40 -4.41 4.61
CA THR A 204 -22.74 -3.72 5.86
C THR A 204 -21.60 -2.85 6.41
N GLY A 205 -20.62 -2.46 5.58
CA GLY A 205 -19.72 -1.34 5.88
C GLY A 205 -18.74 -1.51 7.05
N SER A 206 -18.49 -2.73 7.53
CA SER A 206 -17.72 -2.93 8.78
C SER A 206 -16.19 -2.94 8.63
N ALA A 207 -15.65 -2.73 7.42
CA ALA A 207 -14.21 -2.69 7.18
C ALA A 207 -13.75 -1.28 6.83
N ALA A 208 -12.81 -0.75 7.62
CA ALA A 208 -12.13 0.50 7.30
C ALA A 208 -11.50 0.38 5.91
N SER A 209 -11.78 1.38 5.07
CA SER A 209 -11.41 1.34 3.67
C SER A 209 -10.68 2.60 3.26
N LEU A 210 -9.74 2.43 2.35
CA LEU A 210 -8.83 3.48 1.93
C LEU A 210 -8.85 3.63 0.41
N ILE A 211 -8.90 4.87 -0.02
CA ILE A 211 -8.71 5.30 -1.39
C ILE A 211 -7.43 6.11 -1.41
N VAL A 212 -6.47 5.77 -2.25
CA VAL A 212 -5.24 6.54 -2.41
C VAL A 212 -5.22 7.08 -3.82
N VAL A 213 -4.93 8.37 -3.95
CA VAL A 213 -4.88 9.04 -5.25
C VAL A 213 -3.53 9.73 -5.36
N ALA A 214 -2.81 9.45 -6.44
CA ALA A 214 -1.54 10.10 -6.71
C ALA A 214 -1.80 11.55 -7.15
N THR A 215 -1.21 12.51 -6.45
CA THR A 215 -1.36 13.96 -6.75
C THR A 215 -0.18 14.55 -7.51
N ASP A 216 0.84 13.74 -7.79
CA ASP A 216 1.95 14.04 -8.69
C ASP A 216 2.47 12.74 -9.32
N ALA A 217 3.17 12.85 -10.45
CA ALA A 217 3.87 11.71 -11.00
C ALA A 217 5.26 11.59 -10.36
N CYS A 218 5.62 10.36 -10.02
CA CYS A 218 6.92 10.02 -9.45
C CYS A 218 8.06 10.57 -10.32
N GLY A 219 8.76 11.60 -9.84
CA GLY A 219 9.85 12.27 -10.58
C GLY A 219 9.66 13.76 -10.89
N GLY A 220 8.66 14.44 -10.30
CA GLY A 220 8.55 15.91 -10.38
C GLY A 220 8.09 16.45 -11.73
N SER A 221 7.36 15.63 -12.50
CA SER A 221 6.56 16.13 -13.62
C SER A 221 5.48 17.10 -13.12
N GLN A 222 4.82 17.82 -14.03
CA GLN A 222 3.77 18.75 -13.63
C GLN A 222 2.66 18.02 -12.86
N ALA A 223 2.31 18.54 -11.67
CA ALA A 223 1.24 17.99 -10.87
C ALA A 223 -0.06 17.93 -11.70
N PRO A 224 -0.83 16.82 -11.65
CA PRO A 224 -2.13 16.71 -12.29
C PRO A 224 -3.03 17.89 -11.90
N SER A 225 -3.82 18.36 -12.86
CA SER A 225 -4.82 19.38 -12.63
C SER A 225 -5.80 18.93 -11.53
N ALA A 226 -6.42 19.88 -10.82
CA ALA A 226 -7.46 19.55 -9.84
C ALA A 226 -8.59 18.69 -10.44
N ALA A 227 -8.92 18.90 -11.72
CA ALA A 227 -9.89 18.10 -12.46
C ALA A 227 -9.42 16.64 -12.65
N ARG A 228 -8.14 16.43 -12.96
CA ARG A 228 -7.54 15.10 -13.08
C ARG A 228 -7.45 14.39 -11.73
N ILE A 229 -7.07 15.11 -10.67
CA ILE A 229 -7.06 14.61 -9.29
C ILE A 229 -8.48 14.17 -8.87
N GLY A 230 -9.50 14.99 -9.14
CA GLY A 230 -10.89 14.65 -8.89
C GLY A 230 -11.38 13.45 -9.69
N SER A 231 -10.96 13.34 -10.96
CA SER A 231 -11.29 12.20 -11.81
C SER A 231 -10.69 10.88 -11.31
N LEU A 232 -9.42 10.90 -10.90
CA LEU A 232 -8.77 9.72 -10.32
C LEU A 232 -9.39 9.34 -8.97
N ALA A 233 -9.72 10.31 -8.14
CA ALA A 233 -10.44 10.05 -6.90
C ALA A 233 -11.82 9.42 -7.15
N ALA A 234 -12.54 9.87 -8.18
CA ALA A 234 -13.82 9.30 -8.57
C ALA A 234 -13.68 7.86 -9.09
N ASP A 235 -12.65 7.57 -9.91
CA ASP A 235 -12.35 6.23 -10.42
C ASP A 235 -12.05 5.26 -9.26
N GLU A 236 -11.13 5.63 -8.37
CA GLU A 236 -10.78 4.81 -7.21
C GLU A 236 -11.93 4.70 -6.19
N LEU A 237 -12.74 5.75 -6.00
CA LEU A 237 -13.97 5.67 -5.19
C LEU A 237 -14.97 4.68 -5.80
N GLY A 238 -15.08 4.62 -7.12
CA GLY A 238 -15.94 3.66 -7.77
C GLY A 238 -15.42 2.21 -7.61
N HIS A 239 -14.11 1.98 -7.72
CA HIS A 239 -13.50 0.70 -7.33
C HIS A 239 -13.74 0.37 -5.85
N TRP A 240 -13.67 1.38 -4.97
CA TRP A 240 -14.02 1.24 -3.56
C TRP A 240 -15.48 0.83 -3.34
N LEU A 241 -16.40 1.26 -4.21
CA LEU A 241 -17.81 0.87 -4.20
C LEU A 241 -18.08 -0.46 -4.90
N GLY A 242 -17.02 -1.11 -5.42
CA GLY A 242 -17.08 -2.36 -6.18
C GLY A 242 -17.76 -2.21 -7.53
N LEU A 243 -17.65 -1.02 -8.12
CA LEU A 243 -17.97 -0.81 -9.52
C LEU A 243 -16.79 -1.30 -10.38
N TYR A 244 -17.09 -1.90 -11.51
CA TYR A 244 -16.10 -2.47 -12.43
C TYR A 244 -16.04 -1.65 -13.71
N HIS A 245 -14.88 -1.56 -14.34
CA HIS A 245 -14.81 -1.02 -15.70
C HIS A 245 -15.59 -1.93 -16.66
N SER A 246 -16.30 -1.36 -17.63
CA SER A 246 -16.71 -2.15 -18.78
C SER A 246 -15.46 -2.45 -19.61
N ASP A 247 -15.08 -3.71 -19.75
CA ASP A 247 -13.88 -4.19 -20.45
C ASP A 247 -13.78 -3.75 -21.94
N GLY A 248 -14.78 -3.03 -22.47
CA GLY A 248 -14.83 -2.50 -23.82
C GLY A 248 -14.41 -1.03 -23.92
N THR A 249 -13.57 -0.73 -24.91
CA THR A 249 -13.19 0.61 -25.39
C THR A 249 -14.36 1.55 -25.73
N HIS A 250 -15.61 1.08 -25.63
CA HIS A 250 -16.82 1.78 -26.03
C HIS A 250 -17.91 1.88 -24.95
N GLY A 251 -17.63 1.50 -23.70
CA GLY A 251 -18.57 1.77 -22.60
C GLY A 251 -19.91 1.02 -22.69
N LEU A 252 -20.00 0.00 -23.54
CA LEU A 252 -21.19 -0.82 -23.64
C LEU A 252 -21.23 -1.77 -22.43
N PRO A 253 -22.36 -1.83 -21.71
CA PRO A 253 -22.46 -2.66 -20.53
C PRO A 253 -22.33 -4.14 -20.88
N ASP A 254 -21.53 -4.89 -20.11
CA ASP A 254 -21.57 -6.35 -20.15
C ASP A 254 -22.92 -6.81 -19.59
N PRO A 255 -23.82 -7.37 -20.43
CA PRO A 255 -25.15 -7.76 -20.00
C PRO A 255 -25.14 -8.89 -18.95
N ALA A 256 -24.01 -9.60 -18.78
CA ALA A 256 -23.86 -10.64 -17.76
C ALA A 256 -23.54 -10.08 -16.36
N ARG A 257 -23.08 -8.82 -16.24
CA ARG A 257 -22.53 -8.26 -15.00
C ARG A 257 -23.42 -7.21 -14.31
N GLY A 258 -24.58 -6.86 -14.87
CA GLY A 258 -25.54 -5.95 -14.23
C GLY A 258 -25.08 -4.48 -14.18
N ALA A 259 -25.82 -3.64 -13.44
CA ALA A 259 -25.73 -2.17 -13.45
C ALA A 259 -24.51 -1.55 -12.73
N ASP A 260 -23.54 -2.38 -12.28
CA ASP A 260 -22.40 -1.96 -11.47
C ASP A 260 -21.16 -1.62 -12.33
N LEU A 261 -21.37 -0.82 -13.38
CA LEU A 261 -20.34 -0.49 -14.37
C LEU A 261 -19.88 0.97 -14.29
N MET A 262 -18.56 1.15 -14.25
CA MET A 262 -17.83 2.41 -14.40
C MET A 262 -17.41 2.63 -15.85
N HIS A 263 -17.69 3.84 -16.34
CA HIS A 263 -17.32 4.27 -17.68
C HIS A 263 -15.94 4.95 -17.62
N SER A 264 -14.85 4.17 -17.57
CA SER A 264 -13.49 4.72 -17.59
C SER A 264 -12.98 4.78 -19.03
N GLN A 265 -13.19 5.90 -19.72
CA GLN A 265 -12.36 6.20 -20.89
C GLN A 265 -11.05 6.84 -20.41
N HIS A 266 -10.23 6.08 -19.69
CA HIS A 266 -8.85 6.47 -19.39
C HIS A 266 -7.94 6.11 -20.56
N ALA A 267 -8.08 6.84 -21.67
CA ALA A 267 -6.97 6.97 -22.60
C ALA A 267 -5.91 7.83 -21.91
N ILE A 268 -4.69 7.29 -21.79
CA ILE A 268 -3.52 7.88 -21.10
C ILE A 268 -3.10 9.26 -21.68
N SER A 269 -3.80 9.79 -22.68
CA SER A 269 -3.39 10.95 -23.48
C SER A 269 -4.41 12.11 -23.56
N GLY A 270 -5.43 12.21 -22.70
CA GLY A 270 -6.37 13.35 -22.77
C GLY A 270 -7.03 13.72 -21.44
N ASP A 271 -7.32 15.02 -21.27
CA ASP A 271 -8.27 15.52 -20.27
C ASP A 271 -9.66 14.96 -20.62
N VAL A 272 -10.07 13.92 -19.90
CA VAL A 272 -11.44 13.39 -19.98
C VAL A 272 -12.00 13.38 -18.57
N ASP A 273 -13.16 14.01 -18.41
CA ASP A 273 -13.92 14.03 -17.16
C ASP A 273 -14.32 12.60 -16.79
N ALA A 274 -13.66 12.01 -15.78
CA ALA A 274 -14.24 10.83 -15.15
C ALA A 274 -15.50 11.30 -14.43
N SER A 275 -16.66 10.97 -14.97
CA SER A 275 -17.95 11.34 -14.41
C SER A 275 -18.79 10.10 -14.17
N PHE A 276 -19.42 10.07 -13.00
CA PHE A 276 -20.41 9.06 -12.70
C PHE A 276 -21.64 9.26 -13.60
N SER A 277 -22.15 8.18 -14.18
CA SER A 277 -23.42 8.16 -14.91
C SER A 277 -24.57 8.62 -14.01
N VAL A 278 -25.72 8.97 -14.58
CA VAL A 278 -26.91 9.35 -13.79
C VAL A 278 -27.30 8.24 -12.80
N ALA A 279 -27.23 6.97 -13.22
CA ALA A 279 -27.52 5.82 -12.37
C ALA A 279 -26.48 5.67 -11.25
N GLN A 280 -25.19 5.86 -11.56
CA GLN A 280 -24.13 5.82 -10.55
C GLN A 280 -24.23 6.98 -9.56
N ARG A 281 -24.55 8.21 -10.03
CA ARG A 281 -24.82 9.35 -9.14
C ARG A 281 -26.03 9.10 -8.23
N ALA A 282 -27.07 8.46 -8.75
CA ALA A 282 -28.24 8.08 -7.97
C ALA A 282 -27.89 7.00 -6.92
N PHE A 283 -27.12 5.97 -7.31
CA PHE A 283 -26.60 4.94 -6.40
C PHE A 283 -25.68 5.52 -5.32
N LEU A 284 -24.75 6.38 -5.70
CA LEU A 284 -23.85 7.10 -4.79
C LEU A 284 -24.65 7.91 -3.76
N ARG A 285 -25.63 8.71 -4.23
CA ARG A 285 -26.49 9.54 -3.37
C ARG A 285 -27.44 8.72 -2.49
N SER A 286 -27.82 7.51 -2.90
CA SER A 286 -28.67 6.61 -2.12
C SER A 286 -27.88 5.65 -1.24
N HIS A 287 -26.55 5.60 -1.37
CA HIS A 287 -25.70 4.73 -0.58
C HIS A 287 -25.70 5.19 0.89
N PRO A 288 -26.09 4.34 1.85
CA PRO A 288 -26.30 4.74 3.24
C PRO A 288 -25.03 5.25 3.93
N ASP A 289 -23.87 4.91 3.37
CA ASP A 289 -22.55 5.26 3.90
C ASP A 289 -21.89 6.46 3.21
N LEU A 290 -22.52 7.11 2.23
CA LEU A 290 -21.95 8.27 1.55
C LEU A 290 -22.69 9.55 1.95
N VAL A 291 -21.95 10.50 2.52
CA VAL A 291 -22.47 11.84 2.84
C VAL A 291 -21.79 12.84 1.93
N PHE A 292 -22.55 13.42 1.00
CA PHE A 292 -22.08 14.52 0.16
C PHE A 292 -22.41 15.85 0.85
N PRO A 293 -21.47 16.81 0.89
CA PRO A 293 -21.78 18.17 1.32
C PRO A 293 -22.79 18.86 0.38
#